data_AF-A0A3M9ZZD3-F1
#
_entry.id   AF-A0A3M9ZZD3-F1
#
_cell.length_a   1.000
_cell.length_b   1.000
_cell.length_c   1.000
_cell.angle_alpha   90.00
_cell.angle_beta   90.00
_cell.angle_gamma   90.00
#
_symmetry.space_group_name_H-M   'P 1'
#
loop_
_entity.id
_entity.type
_entity.pdbx_description
1 polymer ?
#
loop_
_entity_poly.entity_id
_entity_poly.type
_entity_poly.pdbx_seq_one_letter_code
_entity_poly.pdbx_strand_id
1 'polypeptide(L)'
;MDKKSSSGLVSFLKKRAPFYLAGIAILVVFVVPELTKTNLAGSFPELDADRQQAVDILMGYNGPDGDGLTVMDAVSAKIEDEYPNERIYDHRSTSVELDVTGEDPGTYRIVLDFVSYKGGLHYDWSVDAASGEITPNDPASRHIIDVVDFYD
;
A
#
# COMPACT_ATOMS: atom_id res chain seq x y z
N MET A 1 -13.18 33.65 -23.19
CA MET A 1 -12.61 33.33 -21.86
C MET A 1 -13.75 33.54 -20.89
N ASP A 2 -14.42 32.46 -20.49
CA ASP A 2 -15.60 32.55 -19.64
C ASP A 2 -15.48 31.50 -18.53
N LYS A 3 -15.05 31.93 -17.35
CA LYS A 3 -14.99 31.12 -16.13
C LYS A 3 -16.14 31.57 -15.24
N LYS A 4 -17.20 30.76 -15.15
CA LYS A 4 -18.31 31.00 -14.22
C LYS A 4 -18.49 29.81 -13.30
N SER A 5 -18.73 30.15 -12.02
CA SER A 5 -19.37 29.34 -10.97
C SER A 5 -18.47 28.57 -10.01
N SER A 6 -17.98 29.25 -8.96
CA SER A 6 -17.63 28.62 -7.67
C SER A 6 -18.23 29.34 -6.45
N SER A 7 -18.87 30.50 -6.63
CA SER A 7 -19.31 31.37 -5.52
C SER A 7 -20.57 30.86 -4.77
N GLY A 8 -21.42 30.08 -5.46
CA GLY A 8 -22.66 29.53 -4.88
C GLY A 8 -22.40 28.45 -3.83
N LEU A 9 -21.51 27.50 -4.11
CA LEU A 9 -21.23 26.38 -3.20
C LEU A 9 -20.51 26.84 -1.92
N VAL A 10 -19.54 27.76 -2.06
CA VAL A 10 -18.78 28.32 -0.93
C VAL A 10 -19.69 29.12 0.02
N SER A 11 -20.65 29.88 -0.52
CA SER A 11 -21.61 30.64 0.29
C SER A 11 -22.64 29.74 1.00
N PHE A 12 -22.99 28.60 0.41
CA PHE A 12 -23.84 27.58 1.04
C PHE A 12 -23.14 26.83 2.18
N LEU A 13 -21.87 26.42 1.99
CA LEU A 13 -21.06 25.76 3.03
C LEU A 13 -20.90 26.63 4.29
N LYS A 14 -20.69 27.93 4.11
CA LYS A 14 -20.47 28.89 5.21
C LYS A 14 -21.71 29.14 6.07
N LYS A 15 -22.92 28.99 5.51
CA LYS A 15 -24.18 29.39 6.18
C LYS A 15 -24.74 28.35 7.17
N ARG A 16 -24.24 27.12 7.11
CA ARG A 16 -24.63 25.98 7.98
C ARG A 16 -23.41 25.20 8.46
N ALA A 17 -22.25 25.87 8.45
CA ALA A 17 -20.93 25.32 8.72
C ALA A 17 -20.83 24.41 9.95
N PRO A 18 -21.50 24.66 11.10
CA PRO A 18 -21.29 23.84 12.30
C PRO A 18 -21.75 22.38 12.11
N PHE A 19 -22.93 22.17 11.50
CA PHE A 19 -23.54 20.84 11.37
C PHE A 19 -22.93 20.04 10.22
N TYR A 20 -22.53 20.71 9.13
CA TYR A 20 -21.88 20.03 8.01
C TYR A 20 -20.43 19.65 8.31
N LEU A 21 -19.67 20.48 9.03
CA LEU A 21 -18.33 20.08 9.49
C LEU A 21 -18.41 18.89 10.45
N ALA A 22 -19.37 18.88 11.38
CA ALA A 22 -19.59 17.74 12.26
C ALA A 22 -19.97 16.47 11.48
N GLY A 23 -20.85 16.59 10.48
CA GLY A 23 -21.23 15.46 9.61
C GLY A 23 -20.07 14.93 8.76
N ILE A 24 -19.27 15.83 8.15
CA ILE A 24 -18.07 15.46 7.40
C ILE A 24 -17.02 14.85 8.32
N ALA A 25 -16.81 15.40 9.52
CA ALA A 25 -15.86 14.85 10.50
C ALA A 25 -16.28 13.45 10.98
N ILE A 26 -17.56 13.22 11.26
CA ILE A 26 -18.07 11.89 11.62
C ILE A 26 -17.92 10.91 10.45
N LEU A 27 -18.26 11.33 9.23
CA LEU A 27 -18.11 10.48 8.04
C LEU A 27 -16.63 10.14 7.79
N VAL A 28 -15.71 11.08 7.96
CA VAL A 28 -14.26 10.82 7.89
C VAL A 28 -13.80 9.85 8.99
N VAL A 29 -14.26 10.00 10.24
CA VAL A 29 -13.84 9.12 11.36
C VAL A 29 -14.34 7.68 11.20
N PHE A 30 -15.52 7.45 10.62
CA PHE A 30 -16.07 6.09 10.47
C PHE A 30 -15.79 5.45 9.11
N VAL A 31 -15.69 6.23 8.03
CA VAL A 31 -15.50 5.69 6.67
C VAL A 31 -14.02 5.50 6.34
N VAL A 32 -13.12 6.38 6.80
CA VAL A 32 -11.69 6.25 6.48
C VAL A 32 -11.07 4.96 7.03
N PRO A 33 -11.29 4.55 8.29
CA PRO A 33 -10.66 3.33 8.81
C PRO A 33 -11.17 2.03 8.14
N GLU A 34 -12.41 2.04 7.64
CA GLU A 34 -13.01 0.89 6.95
C GLU A 34 -12.53 0.81 5.49
N LEU A 35 -12.31 1.96 4.82
CA LEU A 35 -11.80 2.01 3.45
C LEU A 35 -10.29 1.80 3.34
N THR A 36 -9.52 2.17 4.37
CA THR A 36 -8.06 1.95 4.34
C THR A 36 -7.72 0.47 4.45
N LYS A 37 -8.51 -0.34 5.15
CA LYS A 37 -8.18 -1.77 5.35
C LYS A 37 -8.55 -2.68 4.20
N THR A 38 -9.15 -2.18 3.12
CA THR A 38 -9.69 -3.07 2.07
C THR A 38 -8.61 -3.71 1.21
N ASN A 39 -7.42 -3.12 1.12
CA ASN A 39 -6.33 -3.57 0.23
C ASN A 39 -4.99 -3.61 0.99
N LEU A 40 -4.00 -4.31 0.41
CA LEU A 40 -2.65 -4.49 0.98
C LEU A 40 -2.01 -3.16 1.43
N ALA A 41 -2.03 -2.15 0.55
CA ALA A 41 -1.40 -0.85 0.79
C ALA A 41 -1.92 -0.12 2.04
N GLY A 42 -3.21 -0.23 2.35
CA GLY A 42 -3.77 0.43 3.53
C GLY A 42 -3.74 -0.43 4.80
N SER A 43 -3.12 -1.61 4.72
CA SER A 43 -2.74 -2.41 5.88
C SER A 43 -1.34 -2.07 6.41
N PHE A 44 -0.60 -1.19 5.73
CA PHE A 44 0.76 -0.83 6.12
C PHE A 44 0.76 0.16 7.30
N PRO A 45 1.73 0.03 8.23
CA PRO A 45 1.88 0.95 9.36
C PRO A 45 2.40 2.31 8.89
N GLU A 46 2.22 3.35 9.73
CA GLU A 46 2.90 4.62 9.52
C GLU A 46 4.40 4.47 9.80
N LEU A 47 5.23 4.82 8.81
CA LEU A 47 6.69 4.76 8.88
C LEU A 47 7.30 6.16 8.92
N ASP A 48 8.55 6.28 9.39
CA ASP A 48 9.32 7.51 9.22
C ASP A 48 9.69 7.74 7.74
N ALA A 49 10.11 8.97 7.41
CA ALA A 49 10.32 9.38 6.03
C ALA A 49 11.31 8.49 5.26
N ASP A 50 12.39 8.05 5.92
CA ASP A 50 13.43 7.28 5.25
C ASP A 50 12.96 5.84 4.99
N ARG A 51 12.27 5.23 5.96
CA ARG A 51 11.66 3.91 5.80
C ARG A 51 10.50 3.92 4.81
N GLN A 52 9.68 4.97 4.83
CA GLN A 52 8.59 5.15 3.88
C GLN A 52 9.14 5.25 2.45
N GLN A 53 10.23 5.99 2.25
CA GLN A 53 10.90 6.07 0.94
C GLN A 53 11.32 4.68 0.43
N ALA A 54 11.92 3.84 1.28
CA ALA A 54 12.32 2.50 0.88
C ALA A 54 11.13 1.61 0.49
N VAL A 55 10.03 1.70 1.24
CA VAL A 55 8.78 0.99 0.91
C VAL A 55 8.19 1.50 -0.38
N ASP A 56 8.17 2.81 -0.61
CA ASP A 56 7.65 3.41 -1.83
C ASP A 56 8.47 2.99 -3.06
N ILE A 57 9.81 2.90 -2.93
CA ILE A 57 10.70 2.38 -3.97
C ILE A 57 10.34 0.92 -4.31
N LEU A 58 10.24 0.05 -3.29
CA LEU A 58 9.92 -1.36 -3.49
C LEU A 58 8.55 -1.52 -4.13
N MET A 59 7.52 -0.94 -3.52
CA MET A 59 6.13 -1.14 -3.89
C MET A 59 5.78 -0.48 -5.23
N GLY A 60 6.50 0.58 -5.59
CA GLY A 60 6.38 1.27 -6.87
C GLY A 60 7.22 0.67 -7.99
N TYR A 61 8.10 -0.30 -7.71
CA TYR A 61 8.91 -0.95 -8.74
C TYR A 61 8.01 -1.73 -9.71
N ASN A 62 8.15 -1.43 -10.99
CA ASN A 62 7.29 -1.92 -12.08
C ASN A 62 8.10 -2.51 -13.25
N GLY A 63 9.23 -3.13 -12.90
CA GLY A 63 10.10 -3.81 -13.84
C GLY A 63 11.08 -2.89 -14.57
N PRO A 64 12.02 -3.45 -15.35
CA PRO A 64 13.07 -2.69 -16.01
C PRO A 64 12.55 -1.75 -17.12
N ASP A 65 11.43 -2.12 -17.75
CA ASP A 65 10.84 -1.35 -18.85
C ASP A 65 9.84 -0.27 -18.37
N GLY A 66 9.46 -0.29 -17.08
CA GLY A 66 8.68 0.78 -16.45
C GLY A 66 7.21 0.87 -16.85
N ASP A 67 6.69 -0.11 -17.59
CA ASP A 67 5.31 -0.17 -18.09
C ASP A 67 4.54 -1.40 -17.56
N GLY A 68 5.16 -2.19 -16.66
CA GLY A 68 4.64 -3.46 -16.16
C GLY A 68 3.84 -3.38 -14.86
N LEU A 69 3.53 -4.57 -14.32
CA LEU A 69 2.88 -4.76 -13.02
C LEU A 69 3.79 -4.25 -11.89
N THR A 70 3.26 -3.55 -10.88
CA THR A 70 4.09 -3.17 -9.73
C THR A 70 4.31 -4.33 -8.77
N VAL A 71 5.33 -4.27 -7.89
CA VAL A 71 5.50 -5.23 -6.79
C VAL A 71 4.24 -5.27 -5.90
N MET A 72 3.65 -4.11 -5.60
CA MET A 72 2.39 -4.03 -4.85
C MET A 72 1.26 -4.80 -5.55
N ASP A 73 1.12 -4.62 -6.87
CA ASP A 73 0.10 -5.31 -7.65
C ASP A 73 0.38 -6.81 -7.72
N ALA A 74 1.64 -7.22 -7.85
CA ALA A 74 2.04 -8.61 -7.94
C ALA A 74 1.75 -9.37 -6.64
N VAL A 75 2.07 -8.76 -5.48
CA VAL A 75 1.73 -9.32 -4.18
C VAL A 75 0.21 -9.35 -3.97
N SER A 76 -0.49 -8.29 -4.38
CA SER A 76 -1.96 -8.23 -4.29
C SER A 76 -2.62 -9.32 -5.13
N ALA A 77 -2.19 -9.50 -6.38
CA ALA A 77 -2.66 -10.55 -7.28
C ALA A 77 -2.36 -11.93 -6.71
N LYS A 78 -1.20 -12.13 -6.07
CA LYS A 78 -0.85 -13.38 -5.41
C LYS A 78 -1.81 -13.70 -4.25
N ILE A 79 -2.17 -12.70 -3.45
CA ILE A 79 -3.17 -12.86 -2.37
C ILE A 79 -4.54 -13.18 -2.97
N GLU A 80 -4.98 -12.50 -4.04
CA GLU A 80 -6.26 -12.77 -4.69
C GLU A 80 -6.33 -14.19 -5.30
N ASP A 81 -5.23 -14.68 -5.86
CA ASP A 81 -5.13 -16.04 -6.42
C ASP A 81 -5.20 -17.13 -5.34
N GLU A 82 -4.57 -16.89 -4.17
CA GLU A 82 -4.65 -17.84 -3.04
C GLU A 82 -6.00 -17.80 -2.31
N TYR A 83 -6.69 -16.65 -2.33
CA TYR A 83 -7.97 -16.42 -1.64
C TYR A 83 -9.06 -15.91 -2.61
N PRO A 84 -9.41 -16.69 -3.65
CA PRO A 84 -10.29 -16.22 -4.70
C PRO A 84 -11.71 -16.00 -4.18
N ASN A 85 -12.28 -14.83 -4.46
CA ASN A 85 -13.63 -14.40 -4.04
C ASN A 85 -13.82 -14.27 -2.52
N GLU A 86 -12.74 -14.11 -1.75
CA GLU A 86 -12.81 -13.87 -0.32
C GLU A 86 -12.44 -12.43 0.04
N ARG A 87 -13.19 -11.83 0.97
CA ARG A 87 -12.82 -10.54 1.57
C ARG A 87 -11.79 -10.78 2.67
N ILE A 88 -10.61 -11.25 2.28
CA ILE A 88 -9.61 -11.77 3.22
C ILE A 88 -9.16 -10.73 4.24
N TYR A 89 -9.07 -9.45 3.85
CA TYR A 89 -8.69 -8.34 4.72
C TYR A 89 -9.73 -8.01 5.82
N ASP A 90 -11.00 -8.41 5.64
CA ASP A 90 -12.05 -8.19 6.65
C ASP A 90 -12.12 -9.32 7.68
N HIS A 91 -11.37 -10.40 7.46
CA HIS A 91 -11.39 -11.54 8.35
C HIS A 91 -10.53 -11.28 9.59
N ARG A 92 -11.08 -11.50 10.79
CA ARG A 92 -10.41 -11.26 12.09
C ARG A 92 -9.09 -11.99 12.32
N SER A 93 -8.82 -13.02 11.50
CA SER A 93 -7.63 -13.86 11.58
C SER A 93 -6.60 -13.50 10.51
N THR A 94 -6.88 -12.45 9.73
CA THR A 94 -5.94 -11.89 8.77
C THR A 94 -5.15 -10.78 9.43
N SER A 95 -3.83 -10.88 9.36
CA SER A 95 -2.88 -9.88 9.81
C SER A 95 -1.91 -9.59 8.68
N VAL A 96 -1.61 -8.31 8.47
CA VAL A 96 -0.55 -7.88 7.57
C VAL A 96 0.47 -7.16 8.44
N GLU A 97 1.68 -7.70 8.47
CA GLU A 97 2.81 -7.15 9.21
C GLU A 97 3.85 -6.71 8.19
N LEU A 98 4.30 -5.45 8.31
CA LEU A 98 5.34 -4.88 7.47
C LEU A 98 6.43 -4.33 8.38
N ASP A 99 7.58 -5.00 8.36
CA ASP A 99 8.74 -4.63 9.14
C ASP A 99 9.82 -4.03 8.23
N VAL A 100 10.28 -2.83 8.59
CA VAL A 100 11.34 -2.12 7.85
C VAL A 100 12.53 -1.88 8.78
N THR A 101 13.62 -2.59 8.52
CA THR A 101 14.86 -2.55 9.31
C THR A 101 15.96 -1.89 8.49
N GLY A 102 16.62 -0.86 9.03
CA GLY A 102 17.84 -0.33 8.42
C GLY A 102 19.02 -1.25 8.75
N GLU A 103 19.70 -1.78 7.74
CA GLU A 103 20.85 -2.69 7.92
C GLU A 103 22.18 -1.95 7.71
N ASP A 104 22.34 -1.32 6.55
CA ASP A 104 23.51 -0.54 6.16
C ASP A 104 23.12 0.92 5.90
N PRO A 105 24.06 1.88 5.91
CA PRO A 105 23.75 3.27 5.65
C PRO A 105 23.19 3.44 4.23
N GLY A 106 21.87 3.63 4.16
CA GLY A 106 21.11 3.76 2.90
C GLY A 106 20.42 2.48 2.43
N THR A 107 20.59 1.34 3.12
CA THR A 107 19.93 0.07 2.77
C THR A 107 18.92 -0.34 3.84
N TYR A 108 17.70 -0.64 3.40
CA TYR A 108 16.57 -1.03 4.23
C TYR A 108 16.10 -2.42 3.84
N ARG A 109 15.99 -3.30 4.82
CA ARG A 109 15.33 -4.59 4.68
C ARG A 109 13.85 -4.45 4.99
N ILE A 110 13.01 -4.90 4.07
CA ILE A 110 11.57 -4.84 4.13
C ILE A 110 11.06 -6.28 4.16
N VAL A 111 10.39 -6.62 5.26
CA VAL A 111 9.77 -7.93 5.46
C VAL A 111 8.26 -7.72 5.48
N LEU A 112 7.54 -8.42 4.60
CA LEU A 112 6.08 -8.42 4.53
C LEU A 112 5.57 -9.82 4.88
N ASP A 113 4.85 -9.89 5.99
CA ASP A 113 4.19 -11.10 6.47
C ASP A 113 2.67 -10.92 6.37
N PHE A 114 2.06 -11.67 5.45
CA PHE A 114 0.61 -11.77 5.34
C PHE A 114 0.17 -13.09 5.97
N VAL A 115 -0.45 -13.05 7.13
CA VAL A 115 -0.92 -14.26 7.83
C VAL A 115 -2.43 -14.30 7.77
N SER A 116 -3.00 -15.42 7.30
CA SER A 116 -4.43 -15.66 7.27
C SER A 116 -4.80 -16.97 7.98
N TYR A 117 -6.08 -17.32 7.94
CA TYR A 117 -6.59 -18.57 8.53
C TYR A 117 -6.27 -19.83 7.71
N LYS A 118 -5.85 -19.71 6.43
CA LYS A 118 -5.48 -20.87 5.58
C LYS A 118 -3.97 -21.04 5.41
N GLY A 119 -3.19 -19.99 5.67
CA GLY A 119 -1.75 -19.98 5.44
C GLY A 119 -1.19 -18.58 5.59
N GLY A 120 0.12 -18.45 5.43
CA GLY A 120 0.79 -17.17 5.41
C GLY A 120 1.72 -17.03 4.22
N LEU A 121 1.84 -15.82 3.70
CA LEU A 121 2.84 -15.42 2.72
C LEU A 121 3.90 -14.63 3.47
N HIS A 122 5.15 -14.97 3.23
CA HIS A 122 6.31 -14.30 3.80
C HIS A 122 7.18 -13.82 2.65
N TYR A 123 7.56 -12.56 2.72
CA TYR A 123 8.46 -11.94 1.75
C TYR A 123 9.49 -11.09 2.45
N ASP A 124 10.73 -11.20 2.00
CA ASP A 124 11.90 -10.49 2.47
C ASP A 124 12.69 -9.88 1.29
N TRP A 125 12.79 -8.55 1.28
CA TRP A 125 13.57 -7.79 0.30
C TRP A 125 14.53 -6.84 1.00
N SER A 126 15.68 -6.57 0.35
CA SER A 126 16.57 -5.47 0.71
C SER A 126 16.55 -4.41 -0.38
N VAL A 127 16.36 -3.15 0.02
CA VAL A 127 16.24 -1.99 -0.86
C VAL A 127 17.33 -1.00 -0.53
N ASP A 128 18.12 -0.62 -1.53
CA ASP A 128 19.04 0.50 -1.43
C ASP A 128 18.30 1.80 -1.80
N ALA A 129 18.10 2.69 -0.82
CA ALA A 129 17.38 3.94 -1.01
C ALA A 129 18.15 4.98 -1.85
N ALA A 130 19.48 4.80 -2.03
CA ALA A 130 20.30 5.70 -2.83
C ALA A 130 20.34 5.29 -4.31
N SER A 131 20.44 4.00 -4.61
CA SER A 131 20.44 3.48 -5.98
C SER A 131 19.05 3.10 -6.49
N GLY A 132 18.10 2.80 -5.58
CA GLY A 132 16.80 2.22 -5.91
C GLY A 132 16.87 0.72 -6.21
N GLU A 133 18.01 0.06 -5.96
CA GLU A 133 18.20 -1.36 -6.22
C GLU A 133 17.43 -2.23 -5.22
N ILE A 134 16.73 -3.25 -5.74
CA ILE A 134 15.92 -4.18 -4.95
C ILE A 134 16.53 -5.57 -5.07
N THR A 135 16.88 -6.17 -3.94
CA THR A 135 17.44 -7.52 -3.85
C THR A 135 16.48 -8.42 -3.08
N PRO A 136 15.94 -9.48 -3.69
CA PRO A 136 15.13 -10.47 -2.97
C PRO A 136 16.01 -11.36 -2.09
N ASN A 137 15.65 -11.52 -0.82
CA ASN A 137 16.39 -12.32 0.16
C ASN A 137 15.89 -13.77 0.25
N ASP A 138 14.68 -14.04 -0.25
CA ASP A 138 14.06 -15.36 -0.24
C ASP A 138 13.46 -15.75 -1.63
N PRO A 139 13.16 -17.05 -1.86
CA PRO A 139 12.62 -17.50 -3.14
C PRO A 139 11.24 -16.96 -3.49
N ALA A 140 10.36 -16.70 -2.51
CA ALA A 140 9.04 -16.13 -2.75
C ALA A 140 9.15 -14.67 -3.18
N SER A 141 9.99 -13.88 -2.50
CA SER A 141 10.34 -12.52 -2.90
C SER A 141 10.95 -12.44 -4.28
N ARG A 142 11.85 -13.37 -4.59
CA ARG A 142 12.46 -13.46 -5.92
C ARG A 142 11.39 -13.73 -6.97
N HIS A 143 10.46 -14.62 -6.69
CA HIS A 143 9.37 -14.92 -7.62
C HIS A 143 8.51 -13.69 -7.91
N ILE A 144 8.23 -12.84 -6.92
CA ILE A 144 7.49 -11.59 -7.12
C ILE A 144 8.27 -10.64 -8.05
N ILE A 145 9.57 -10.45 -7.81
CA ILE A 145 10.40 -9.61 -8.69
C ILE A 145 10.48 -10.18 -10.10
N ASP A 146 10.64 -11.51 -10.24
CA ASP A 146 10.64 -12.16 -11.55
C ASP A 146 9.29 -11.97 -12.26
N VAL A 147 8.15 -12.03 -11.55
CA VAL A 147 6.83 -11.71 -12.14
C VAL A 147 6.82 -10.26 -12.61
N VAL A 148 7.26 -9.31 -11.80
CA VAL A 148 7.29 -7.89 -12.19
C VAL A 148 8.21 -7.65 -13.39
N ASP A 149 9.35 -8.34 -13.47
CA ASP A 149 10.35 -8.15 -14.53
C ASP A 149 9.99 -8.82 -15.86
N PHE A 150 9.22 -9.91 -15.84
CA PHE A 150 8.96 -10.75 -17.03
C PHE A 150 7.50 -10.81 -17.47
N TYR A 151 6.57 -10.16 -16.77
CA TYR A 151 5.16 -10.12 -17.14
C TYR A 151 4.87 -8.89 -18.02
N ASP A 152 4.85 -9.12 -19.34
CA ASP A 152 4.54 -8.16 -20.42
C ASP A 152 3.14 -8.43 -21.01
#